data_AF-A0A2E0FH70-F1
#
_entry.id   AF-A0A2E0FH70-F1
#
_cell.length_a   1.000
_cell.length_b   1.000
_cell.length_c   1.000
_cell.angle_alpha   90.00
_cell.angle_beta   90.00
_cell.angle_gamma   90.00
#
_symmetry.space_group_name_H-M   'P 1'
#
loop_
_entity.id
_entity.type
_entity.pdbx_description
1 polymer ?
#
loop_
_entity_poly.entity_id
_entity_poly.type
_entity_poly.pdbx_seq_one_letter_code
_entity_poly.pdbx_strand_id
1 'polypeptide(L)'
;MINKNIPMNELLNFNDLDFKPHRGADDAVQARLNFGNGLEISVVAGKDGRRGLYGSVEEDLYEVAIFDKNGMIPLSPSDDVVGWQSPAQVSILMAKAQSEGSVWVDELIEDKAEFRRELNLD
;
A
#
# COMPACT_ATOMS: atom_id res chain seq x y z
N MET A 1 -36.70 -0.67 -18.57
CA MET A 1 -36.47 -0.17 -17.20
C MET A 1 -35.52 -1.14 -16.54
N ILE A 2 -34.27 -0.75 -16.32
CA ILE A 2 -33.26 -1.61 -15.68
C ILE A 2 -33.15 -1.14 -14.23
N ASN A 3 -33.16 -2.11 -13.30
CA ASN A 3 -33.29 -1.91 -11.86
C ASN A 3 -32.26 -0.92 -11.29
N LYS A 4 -32.76 -0.10 -10.36
CA LYS A 4 -32.01 0.86 -9.55
C LYS A 4 -31.16 0.14 -8.49
N ASN A 5 -29.98 0.74 -8.25
CA ASN A 5 -29.18 0.75 -7.02
C ASN A 5 -28.55 -0.58 -6.57
N ILE A 6 -27.41 -0.90 -7.18
CA ILE A 6 -26.27 -1.42 -6.42
C ILE A 6 -25.44 -0.19 -6.07
N PRO A 7 -25.14 0.13 -4.79
CA PRO A 7 -24.13 1.13 -4.50
C PRO A 7 -22.82 0.62 -5.12
N MET A 8 -22.32 1.29 -6.15
CA MET A 8 -20.89 1.23 -6.44
C MET A 8 -20.24 1.71 -5.15
N ASN A 9 -19.65 0.80 -4.38
CA ASN A 9 -18.77 1.23 -3.31
C ASN A 9 -17.65 1.97 -4.04
N GLU A 10 -17.60 3.31 -3.90
CA GLU A 10 -16.51 4.07 -4.48
C GLU A 10 -15.21 3.50 -3.91
N LEU A 11 -14.23 3.24 -4.78
CA LEU A 11 -12.94 2.71 -4.35
C LEU A 11 -12.32 3.69 -3.35
N LEU A 12 -11.94 3.18 -2.19
CA LEU A 12 -11.23 3.95 -1.17
C LEU A 12 -9.90 4.41 -1.78
N ASN A 13 -9.52 5.64 -1.47
CA ASN A 13 -8.33 6.29 -2.01
C ASN A 13 -7.56 6.99 -0.88
N PHE A 14 -6.49 7.70 -1.24
CA PHE A 14 -5.63 8.36 -0.26
C PHE A 14 -6.40 9.27 0.72
N ASN A 15 -7.47 9.93 0.27
CA ASN A 15 -8.25 10.83 1.13
C ASN A 15 -9.06 10.10 2.21
N ASP A 16 -9.25 8.78 2.08
CA ASP A 16 -9.92 7.94 3.08
C ASP A 16 -8.97 7.47 4.19
N LEU A 17 -7.68 7.80 4.09
CA LEU A 17 -6.66 7.45 5.08
C LEU A 17 -6.73 8.41 6.30
N ASP A 18 -6.97 7.85 7.47
CA ASP A 18 -6.94 8.58 8.75
C ASP A 18 -5.52 8.56 9.35
N PHE A 19 -4.71 9.56 9.00
CA PHE A 19 -3.32 9.69 9.46
C PHE A 19 -3.24 10.07 10.94
N LYS A 20 -2.48 9.29 11.70
CA LYS A 20 -2.21 9.46 13.14
C LYS A 20 -0.71 9.50 13.41
N PRO A 21 -0.27 9.96 14.59
CA PRO A 21 1.13 9.81 14.99
C PRO A 21 1.58 8.35 14.88
N HIS A 22 2.76 8.11 14.30
CA HIS A 22 3.29 6.77 14.11
C HIS A 22 3.61 6.13 15.47
N ARG A 23 3.11 4.90 15.71
CA ARG A 23 3.21 4.24 17.03
C ARG A 23 4.64 3.99 17.50
N GLY A 24 5.58 3.78 16.58
CA GLY A 24 6.97 3.42 16.87
C GLY A 24 8.00 4.51 16.58
N ALA A 25 7.57 5.71 16.16
CA ALA A 25 8.47 6.79 15.78
C ALA A 25 7.81 8.15 16.05
N ASP A 26 8.40 8.93 16.96
CA ASP A 26 7.78 10.16 17.50
C ASP A 26 7.59 11.27 16.44
N ASP A 27 8.39 11.26 15.38
CA ASP A 27 8.37 12.25 14.29
C ASP A 27 8.00 11.58 12.96
N ALA A 28 6.89 10.83 12.98
CA ALA A 28 6.29 10.24 11.78
C ALA A 28 4.76 10.18 11.90
N VAL A 29 4.10 10.01 10.76
CA VAL A 29 2.67 9.69 10.67
C VAL A 29 2.46 8.29 10.12
N GLN A 30 1.31 7.71 10.47
CA GLN A 30 0.83 6.45 9.93
C GLN A 30 -0.67 6.50 9.72
N ALA A 31 -1.13 5.99 8.59
CA ALA A 31 -2.51 5.56 8.39
C ALA A 31 -2.55 4.06 8.15
N ARG A 32 -3.63 3.41 8.60
CA ARG A 32 -3.96 2.03 8.24
C ARG A 32 -5.41 1.95 7.83
N LEU A 33 -5.70 1.17 6.80
CA LEU A 33 -7.05 1.01 6.30
C LEU A 33 -7.26 -0.41 5.77
N ASN A 34 -8.28 -1.08 6.32
CA ASN A 34 -8.71 -2.40 5.87
C ASN A 34 -9.72 -2.23 4.72
N PHE A 35 -9.46 -2.89 3.59
CA PHE A 35 -10.31 -2.77 2.40
C PHE A 35 -11.56 -3.66 2.44
N GLY A 36 -11.70 -4.52 3.47
CA GLY A 36 -12.81 -5.46 3.63
C GLY A 36 -12.69 -6.74 2.79
N ASN A 37 -11.63 -6.88 2.00
CA ASN A 37 -11.37 -8.04 1.14
C ASN A 37 -10.19 -8.92 1.62
N GLY A 38 -9.77 -8.75 2.88
CA GLY A 38 -8.63 -9.47 3.47
C GLY A 38 -7.29 -8.77 3.28
N LEU A 39 -7.26 -7.61 2.60
CA LEU A 39 -6.08 -6.75 2.48
C LEU A 39 -6.19 -5.51 3.37
N GLU A 40 -5.06 -5.09 3.94
CA GLU A 40 -4.91 -3.86 4.72
C GLU A 40 -3.71 -3.06 4.17
N ILE A 41 -3.89 -1.77 3.92
CA ILE A 41 -2.79 -0.86 3.59
C ILE A 41 -2.24 -0.20 4.85
N SER A 42 -0.91 -0.03 4.92
CA SER A 42 -0.22 0.86 5.85
C SER A 42 0.54 1.92 5.05
N VAL A 43 0.28 3.18 5.38
CA VAL A 43 0.94 4.33 4.73
C VAL A 43 1.64 5.14 5.81
N VAL A 44 2.95 5.37 5.65
CA VAL A 44 3.77 6.09 6.63
C VAL A 44 4.61 7.17 5.97
N ALA A 45 4.93 8.22 6.72
CA ALA A 45 5.86 9.26 6.30
C ALA A 45 6.56 9.88 7.51
N GLY A 46 7.84 10.22 7.36
CA GLY A 46 8.59 10.98 8.36
C GLY A 46 8.18 12.45 8.37
N LYS A 47 8.40 13.11 9.52
CA LYS A 47 8.29 14.57 9.68
C LYS A 47 9.66 15.20 9.87
N ASP A 48 9.76 16.51 9.69
CA ASP A 48 10.90 17.36 10.04
C ASP A 48 12.23 16.86 9.45
N GLY A 49 12.19 16.30 8.23
CA GLY A 49 13.37 15.77 7.55
C GLY A 49 13.98 14.52 8.21
N ARG A 50 13.22 13.81 9.06
CA ARG A 50 13.68 12.59 9.72
C ARG A 50 14.04 11.53 8.68
N ARG A 51 15.18 10.88 8.89
CA ARG A 51 15.68 9.78 8.07
C ARG A 51 15.33 8.45 8.72
N GLY A 52 14.90 7.47 7.93
CA GLY A 52 14.57 6.11 8.39
C GLY A 52 13.25 5.55 7.88
N LEU A 53 12.40 6.39 7.29
CA LEU A 53 11.26 5.99 6.47
C LEU A 53 11.50 6.43 5.02
N TYR A 54 10.90 5.74 4.08
CA TYR A 54 10.93 6.09 2.66
C TYR A 54 9.74 6.99 2.27
N GLY A 55 9.54 8.05 3.04
CA GLY A 55 8.50 9.07 2.82
C GLY A 55 8.71 10.30 3.70
N SER A 56 8.21 11.45 3.25
CA SER A 56 8.27 12.75 3.93
C SER A 56 6.93 13.46 3.81
N VAL A 57 6.40 13.90 4.95
CA VAL A 57 5.20 14.74 5.02
C VAL A 57 5.45 16.08 4.32
N GLU A 58 6.67 16.63 4.42
CA GLU A 58 7.04 17.91 3.80
C GLU A 58 7.08 17.84 2.27
N GLU A 59 7.40 16.67 1.71
CA GLU A 59 7.43 16.44 0.27
C GLU A 59 6.12 15.86 -0.29
N ASP A 60 5.14 15.58 0.57
CA ASP A 60 3.90 14.86 0.24
C ASP A 60 4.15 13.51 -0.44
N LEU A 61 5.11 12.76 0.13
CA LEU A 61 5.54 11.45 -0.36
C LEU A 61 5.51 10.43 0.76
N TYR A 62 5.05 9.22 0.45
CA TYR A 62 4.75 8.20 1.46
C TYR A 62 5.42 6.86 1.15
N GLU A 63 5.74 6.13 2.20
CA GLU A 63 6.08 4.71 2.14
C GLU A 63 4.80 3.89 2.32
N VAL A 64 4.63 2.89 1.47
CA VAL A 64 3.44 2.04 1.42
C VAL A 64 3.83 0.59 1.62
N ALA A 65 3.08 -0.09 2.49
CA ALA A 65 3.04 -1.53 2.62
C ALA A 65 1.60 -2.01 2.53
N ILE A 66 1.38 -3.21 1.97
CA ILE A 66 0.08 -3.88 2.00
C ILE A 66 0.25 -5.22 2.70
N PHE A 67 -0.74 -5.60 3.49
CA PHE A 67 -0.75 -6.82 4.29
C PHE A 67 -1.93 -7.71 3.88
N ASP A 68 -1.69 -9.02 3.86
CA ASP A 68 -2.72 -10.05 3.88
C ASP A 68 -2.70 -10.78 5.25
N LYS A 69 -3.42 -11.91 5.34
CA LYS A 69 -3.44 -12.75 6.56
C LYS A 69 -2.08 -13.37 6.92
N ASN A 70 -1.16 -13.47 5.97
CA ASN A 70 0.14 -14.12 6.11
C ASN A 70 1.27 -13.12 6.41
N GLY A 71 1.06 -11.83 6.13
CA GLY A 71 2.02 -10.78 6.42
C GLY A 71 2.03 -9.70 5.36
N MET A 72 3.17 -9.02 5.20
CA MET A 72 3.37 -8.05 4.13
C MET A 72 3.47 -8.78 2.78
N ILE A 73 2.76 -8.27 1.77
CA ILE A 73 2.87 -8.77 0.40
C ILE A 73 3.98 -8.03 -0.35
N PRO A 74 4.62 -8.64 -1.36
CA PRO A 74 5.52 -7.90 -2.25
C PRO A 74 4.77 -6.77 -2.96
N LEU A 75 5.39 -5.60 -3.09
CA LEU A 75 4.89 -4.49 -3.92
C LEU A 75 5.82 -4.18 -5.09
N SER A 76 6.98 -4.85 -5.13
CA SER A 76 7.90 -4.88 -6.26
C SER A 76 8.65 -6.21 -6.28
N PRO A 77 9.35 -6.56 -7.38
CA PRO A 77 10.11 -7.81 -7.43
C PRO A 77 11.24 -7.90 -6.38
N SER A 78 11.76 -6.75 -5.91
CA SER A 78 12.88 -6.69 -4.97
C SER A 78 12.52 -6.28 -3.54
N ASP A 79 11.28 -5.83 -3.29
CA ASP A 79 10.89 -5.21 -2.02
C ASP A 79 9.41 -5.42 -1.69
N ASP A 80 9.11 -5.54 -0.39
CA ASP A 80 7.77 -5.66 0.17
C ASP A 80 7.15 -4.30 0.52
N VAL A 81 7.95 -3.23 0.49
CA VAL A 81 7.49 -1.84 0.60
C VAL A 81 7.84 -1.05 -0.65
N VAL A 82 7.07 0.00 -0.92
CA VAL A 82 7.42 1.01 -1.94
C VAL A 82 7.43 2.39 -1.31
N GLY A 83 8.60 3.03 -1.37
CA GLY A 83 8.82 4.39 -0.87
C GLY A 83 8.47 5.47 -1.88
N TRP A 84 8.41 6.71 -1.41
CA TRP A 84 8.34 7.93 -2.22
C TRP A 84 7.13 7.99 -3.15
N GLN A 85 5.97 7.51 -2.67
CA GLN A 85 4.72 7.51 -3.42
C GLN A 85 3.93 8.78 -3.14
N SER A 86 3.53 9.49 -4.19
CA SER A 86 2.55 10.59 -4.09
C SER A 86 1.15 10.09 -3.73
N PRO A 87 0.25 10.95 -3.21
CA PRO A 87 -1.14 10.57 -2.95
C PRO A 87 -1.86 9.88 -4.11
N ALA A 88 -1.57 10.30 -5.35
CA ALA A 88 -2.12 9.68 -6.55
C ALA A 88 -1.60 8.25 -6.75
N GLN A 89 -0.31 8.01 -6.53
CA GLN A 89 0.29 6.68 -6.62
C GLN A 89 -0.21 5.76 -5.50
N VAL A 90 -0.33 6.27 -4.27
CA VAL A 90 -0.96 5.52 -3.17
C VAL A 90 -2.39 5.14 -3.54
N SER A 91 -3.17 6.07 -4.11
CA SER A 91 -4.54 5.78 -4.55
C SER A 91 -4.62 4.71 -5.64
N ILE A 92 -3.64 4.66 -6.55
CA ILE A 92 -3.55 3.59 -7.57
C ILE A 92 -3.28 2.23 -6.91
N LEU A 93 -2.38 2.15 -5.93
CA LEU A 93 -2.13 0.91 -5.18
C LEU A 93 -3.38 0.46 -4.42
N MET A 94 -4.07 1.40 -3.76
CA MET A 94 -5.34 1.14 -3.09
C MET A 94 -6.42 0.63 -4.06
N ALA A 95 -6.51 1.23 -5.25
CA ALA A 95 -7.47 0.81 -6.27
C ALA A 95 -7.20 -0.64 -6.72
N LYS A 96 -5.95 -0.98 -7.06
CA LYS A 96 -5.56 -2.35 -7.43
C LYS A 96 -5.87 -3.36 -6.34
N ALA A 97 -5.49 -3.05 -5.10
CA ALA A 97 -5.75 -3.90 -3.94
C ALA A 97 -7.25 -4.20 -3.76
N GLN A 98 -8.11 -3.20 -3.99
CA GLN A 98 -9.56 -3.35 -3.86
C GLN A 98 -10.20 -4.06 -5.05
N SER A 99 -9.80 -3.72 -6.29
CA SER A 99 -10.44 -4.22 -7.51
C SER A 99 -10.00 -5.63 -7.90
N GLU A 100 -8.72 -5.93 -7.70
CA GLU A 100 -8.10 -7.18 -8.16
C GLU A 100 -7.87 -8.17 -6.99
N GLY A 101 -7.74 -7.66 -5.77
CA GLY A 101 -7.67 -8.47 -4.56
C GLY A 101 -6.56 -9.52 -4.62
N SER A 102 -6.90 -10.78 -4.36
CA SER A 102 -5.94 -11.88 -4.33
C SER A 102 -5.26 -12.15 -5.69
N VAL A 103 -5.90 -11.83 -6.81
CA VAL A 103 -5.29 -12.04 -8.14
C VAL A 103 -4.05 -11.18 -8.29
N TRP A 104 -4.14 -9.91 -7.91
CA TRP A 104 -2.98 -9.01 -7.95
C TRP A 104 -1.89 -9.44 -6.95
N VAL A 105 -2.26 -10.00 -5.80
CA VAL A 105 -1.29 -10.55 -4.84
C VAL A 105 -0.53 -11.74 -5.44
N ASP A 106 -1.24 -12.66 -6.09
CA ASP A 106 -0.62 -13.83 -6.72
C ASP A 106 0.37 -13.42 -7.83
N GLU A 107 0.01 -12.42 -8.64
CA GLU A 107 0.90 -11.83 -9.66
C GLU A 107 2.18 -11.23 -9.05
N LEU A 108 2.07 -10.44 -7.97
CA LEU A 108 3.25 -9.85 -7.32
C LEU A 108 4.19 -10.92 -6.71
N ILE A 109 3.62 -12.02 -6.21
CA ILE A 109 4.39 -13.15 -5.68
C ILE A 109 5.12 -13.86 -6.82
N GLU A 110 4.45 -14.07 -7.95
CA GLU A 110 5.06 -14.68 -9.14
C GLU A 110 6.19 -13.80 -9.70
N ASP A 111 5.97 -12.49 -9.84
CA ASP A 111 6.97 -11.51 -10.28
C ASP A 111 8.23 -11.54 -9.39
N LYS A 112 8.05 -11.57 -8.06
CA LYS A 112 9.16 -11.68 -7.12
C LYS A 112 9.88 -13.02 -7.24
N ALA A 113 9.16 -14.12 -7.43
CA ALA A 113 9.76 -15.44 -7.61
C ALA A 113 10.54 -15.54 -8.94
N GLU A 114 10.04 -14.96 -10.02
CA GLU A 114 10.75 -14.89 -11.29
C GLU A 114 12.04 -14.08 -11.18
N PHE A 115 11.96 -12.88 -10.58
CA PHE A 115 13.13 -12.02 -10.38
C PHE A 115 14.23 -12.70 -9.56
N ARG A 116 13.87 -13.44 -8.51
CA ARG A 116 14.85 -14.20 -7.72
C ARG A 116 15.50 -15.32 -8.52
N ARG A 117 14.74 -16.01 -9.37
CA ARG A 117 15.25 -17.06 -10.26
C ARG A 117 16.24 -16.50 -11.28
N GLU A 118 15.94 -15.36 -11.89
CA GLU A 118 16.86 -14.68 -12.83
C GLU A 118 18.19 -14.30 -12.17
N LEU A 119 18.16 -13.96 -10.87
CA LEU A 119 19.33 -13.65 -10.07
C LEU A 119 20.02 -14.88 -9.44
N ASN A 120 19.51 -16.10 -9.68
CA ASN A 120 19.97 -17.34 -9.05
C ASN A 120 19.97 -17.28 -7.50
N LEU A 121 18.90 -16.72 -6.92
CA LEU A 121 18.72 -16.57 -5.48
C LEU A 121 17.82 -17.64 -4.85
N ASP A 122 17.39 -18.62 -5.64
CA ASP A 122 16.46 -19.70 -5.25
C ASP A 122 17.15 -21.06 -5.06
#